data_AF-V3Z3L7-F1
#
_entry.id   AF-V3Z3L7-F1
#
_cell.length_a   1.000
_cell.length_b   1.000
_cell.length_c   1.000
_cell.angle_alpha   90.00
_cell.angle_beta   90.00
_cell.angle_gamma   90.00
#
_symmetry.space_group_name_H-M   'P 1'
#
loop_
_entity.id
_entity.type
_entity.pdbx_description
1 polymer ?
#
loop_
_entity_poly.entity_id
_entity_poly.type
_entity_poly.pdbx_seq_one_letter_code
_entity_poly.pdbx_strand_id
1 'polypeptide(L)'
;MYKLFQSVQDEIYPEIEGTIHGDIPKWLNGNLYRNGPGIFEVGKTKYFHWFDGMAVLQHFRIANGKVYYQRRFLKSNTYKCNLEAKRIVISEFGTRAYPDPKQNSLMTLIRKFTKEEKTDNCPISIVRIGNDLFASSETNILHRFDGKTLETLEKIDIHQIIQVNQATAKVHYDDHGVLHNLGYSYGVGTPKYCLFTLSSGSQSRGDSSQKYTGHLISAIDVANTFHPSYIHSFAMTENYYVFLEQPYVINVWDVAAAEVKKLNMIECLEWRKDCRVRFHIIDRKTGKEINSKYIYETMPFLCVNIGNAYEMDGHIVIDLSTFRDNEVLSRYFMTNLAFDIPGATSEGNFPPATYRRFVLPLDLEGQSSIGENLITTGNLHALAILSSKSVVNLTSDVICNTPFELPTINTKFDGKRYKYVYGVTFQSEPKFASSLIKLDVEDKFSREWKEEDCFPSEPTFIARPGGESEDDGVLIASVNTTDDEKLCYLLVLDGKTMEEIARAYFKVWIPKDLHGLFVSD
;
A
#
# COMPACT_ATOMS: atom_id res chain seq x y z
N MET A 1 6.69 -9.86 -19.79
CA MET A 1 6.67 -9.39 -18.38
C MET A 1 7.71 -10.04 -17.48
N TYR A 2 8.20 -11.26 -17.71
CA TYR A 2 9.14 -11.95 -16.80
C TYR A 2 10.29 -11.07 -16.27
N LYS A 3 10.92 -10.27 -17.14
CA LYS A 3 12.00 -9.33 -16.79
C LYS A 3 11.66 -8.39 -15.63
N LEU A 4 10.39 -8.00 -15.48
CA LEU A 4 9.90 -7.14 -14.39
C LEU A 4 10.01 -7.79 -13.00
N PHE A 5 10.01 -9.12 -12.95
CA PHE A 5 9.91 -9.91 -11.71
C PHE A 5 11.12 -10.86 -11.54
N GLN A 6 12.28 -10.44 -12.03
CA GLN A 6 13.54 -11.14 -11.83
C GLN A 6 14.29 -10.62 -10.60
N SER A 7 15.09 -11.50 -9.99
CA SER A 7 15.92 -11.13 -8.85
C SER A 7 17.05 -10.19 -9.26
N VAL A 8 17.17 -9.08 -8.54
CA VAL A 8 18.39 -8.28 -8.57
C VAL A 8 19.49 -9.01 -7.79
N GLN A 9 20.70 -9.02 -8.34
CA GLN A 9 21.82 -9.83 -7.81
C GLN A 9 22.78 -9.01 -6.96
N ASP A 10 22.71 -7.68 -7.06
CA ASP A 10 23.71 -6.75 -6.56
C ASP A 10 23.05 -5.55 -5.86
N GLU A 11 23.74 -5.04 -4.84
CA GLU A 11 23.47 -3.72 -4.27
C GLU A 11 24.22 -2.66 -5.08
N ILE A 12 23.69 -1.45 -5.14
CA ILE A 12 24.34 -0.31 -5.81
C ILE A 12 24.62 0.72 -4.73
N TYR A 13 25.89 0.79 -4.33
CA TYR A 13 26.40 1.79 -3.40
C TYR A 13 27.91 2.01 -3.64
N PRO A 14 28.42 3.26 -3.69
CA PRO A 14 27.67 4.52 -3.58
C PRO A 14 26.71 4.76 -4.76
N GLU A 15 25.86 5.78 -4.63
CA GLU A 15 24.89 6.16 -5.68
C GLU A 15 25.55 6.44 -7.04
N ILE A 16 24.82 6.12 -8.10
CA ILE A 16 25.22 6.37 -9.50
C ILE A 16 24.44 7.55 -10.07
N GLU A 17 25.09 8.41 -10.85
CA GLU A 17 24.43 9.54 -11.53
C GLU A 17 23.68 9.04 -12.78
N GLY A 18 22.42 9.44 -12.93
CA GLY A 18 21.61 9.16 -14.10
C GLY A 18 21.97 10.09 -15.27
N THR A 19 21.87 9.59 -16.50
CA THR A 19 22.03 10.41 -17.71
C THR A 19 20.72 11.16 -17.99
N ILE A 20 20.75 12.49 -17.91
CA ILE A 20 19.55 13.32 -18.03
C ILE A 20 19.23 13.62 -19.51
N HIS A 21 17.96 13.47 -19.87
CA HIS A 21 17.37 13.94 -21.11
C HIS A 21 16.20 14.87 -20.76
N GLY A 22 16.12 16.05 -21.39
CA GLY A 22 15.21 17.13 -20.96
C GLY A 22 15.78 17.95 -19.81
N ASP A 23 14.93 18.75 -19.15
CA ASP A 23 15.35 19.70 -18.12
C ASP A 23 14.63 19.43 -16.78
N ILE A 24 15.31 18.74 -15.86
CA ILE A 24 14.79 18.51 -14.50
C ILE A 24 14.64 19.86 -13.78
N PRO A 25 13.44 20.23 -13.28
CA PRO A 25 13.24 21.52 -12.64
C PRO A 25 14.16 21.73 -11.44
N LYS A 26 14.87 22.87 -11.39
CA LYS A 26 15.84 23.15 -10.31
C LYS A 26 15.24 23.24 -8.91
N TRP A 27 13.93 23.46 -8.79
CA TRP A 27 13.23 23.47 -7.52
C TRP A 27 12.91 22.06 -7.01
N LEU A 28 12.94 21.04 -7.88
CA LEU A 28 12.74 19.65 -7.51
C LEU A 28 14.01 19.15 -6.81
N ASN A 29 14.01 19.19 -5.48
CA ASN A 29 15.10 18.69 -4.64
C ASN A 29 14.54 17.84 -3.50
N GLY A 30 15.14 16.68 -3.29
CA GLY A 30 14.69 15.74 -2.27
C GLY A 30 15.03 14.29 -2.61
N ASN A 31 14.40 13.39 -1.87
CA ASN A 31 14.75 11.99 -1.79
C ASN A 31 13.48 11.17 -2.03
N LEU A 32 13.39 10.49 -3.19
CA LEU A 32 12.35 9.50 -3.45
C LEU A 32 12.85 8.14 -2.99
N TYR A 33 12.29 7.65 -1.90
CA TYR A 33 12.51 6.29 -1.44
C TYR A 33 11.42 5.38 -1.97
N ARG A 34 11.78 4.21 -2.50
CA ARG A 34 10.83 3.18 -2.94
C ARG A 34 11.21 1.84 -2.33
N ASN A 35 10.20 1.00 -2.12
CA ASN A 35 10.38 -0.33 -1.55
C ASN A 35 9.56 -1.36 -2.30
N GLY A 36 10.11 -2.56 -2.41
CA GLY A 36 9.53 -3.62 -3.22
C GLY A 36 10.22 -4.95 -3.01
N PRO A 37 9.56 -6.05 -3.35
CA PRO A 37 10.21 -7.35 -3.47
C PRO A 37 11.16 -7.33 -4.67
N GLY A 38 12.41 -7.77 -4.47
CA GLY A 38 13.41 -7.79 -5.55
C GLY A 38 14.35 -8.98 -5.54
N ILE A 39 14.17 -9.92 -4.61
CA ILE A 39 14.87 -11.21 -4.61
C ILE A 39 13.84 -12.33 -4.48
N PHE A 40 13.68 -13.10 -5.56
CA PHE A 40 12.64 -14.10 -5.76
C PHE A 40 13.14 -15.55 -5.64
N GLU A 41 14.43 -15.76 -5.41
CA GLU A 41 15.01 -17.07 -5.18
C GLU A 41 16.15 -17.05 -4.16
N VAL A 42 16.30 -18.17 -3.45
CA VAL A 42 17.39 -18.41 -2.50
C VAL A 42 17.92 -19.82 -2.73
N GLY A 43 19.16 -19.92 -3.21
CA GLY A 43 19.73 -21.21 -3.60
C GLY A 43 18.90 -21.89 -4.69
N LYS A 44 18.30 -23.06 -4.38
CA LYS A 44 17.41 -23.79 -5.30
C LYS A 44 15.92 -23.56 -5.05
N THR A 45 15.57 -22.82 -4.01
CA THR A 45 14.17 -22.55 -3.63
C THR A 45 13.72 -21.21 -4.19
N LYS A 46 12.43 -21.10 -4.54
CA LYS A 46 11.85 -19.92 -5.18
C LYS A 46 10.62 -19.46 -4.41
N TYR A 47 10.37 -18.16 -4.44
CA TYR A 47 9.12 -17.59 -3.99
C TYR A 47 8.02 -17.77 -5.06
N PHE A 48 6.79 -18.01 -4.60
CA PHE A 48 5.64 -18.28 -5.45
C PHE A 48 4.72 -17.09 -5.64
N HIS A 49 4.74 -16.11 -4.75
CA HIS A 49 3.95 -14.88 -4.88
C HIS A 49 4.87 -13.66 -4.97
N TRP A 50 4.50 -12.64 -5.75
CA TRP A 50 5.32 -11.43 -5.93
C TRP A 50 5.66 -10.76 -4.60
N PHE A 51 4.67 -10.64 -3.71
CA PHE A 51 4.83 -10.04 -2.37
C PHE A 51 5.78 -10.81 -1.42
N ASP A 52 6.19 -12.03 -1.76
CA ASP A 52 7.07 -12.82 -0.91
C ASP A 52 8.56 -12.50 -1.12
N GLY A 53 8.91 -11.85 -2.24
CA GLY A 53 10.30 -11.54 -2.54
C GLY A 53 10.94 -10.70 -1.43
N MET A 54 12.22 -10.95 -1.14
CA MET A 54 12.91 -10.21 -0.07
C MET A 54 13.05 -8.73 -0.47
N ALA A 55 12.86 -7.85 0.51
CA ALA A 55 12.76 -6.41 0.31
C ALA A 55 14.05 -5.78 -0.23
N VAL A 56 13.88 -4.91 -1.22
CA VAL A 56 14.94 -4.08 -1.80
C VAL A 56 14.56 -2.62 -1.65
N LEU A 57 15.35 -1.91 -0.85
CA LEU A 57 15.24 -0.46 -0.68
C LEU A 57 15.88 0.22 -1.88
N GLN A 58 15.16 1.18 -2.46
CA GLN A 58 15.57 1.97 -3.60
C GLN A 58 15.53 3.45 -3.22
N HIS A 59 16.49 4.23 -3.72
CA HIS A 59 16.57 5.66 -3.45
C HIS A 59 16.98 6.43 -4.70
N PHE A 60 16.13 7.39 -5.10
CA PHE A 60 16.46 8.39 -6.08
C PHE A 60 16.66 9.73 -5.38
N ARG A 61 17.90 10.21 -5.35
CA ARG A 61 18.24 11.54 -4.83
C ARG A 61 18.18 12.53 -5.99
N ILE A 62 17.32 13.54 -5.87
CA ILE A 62 17.16 14.59 -6.88
C ILE A 62 17.72 15.87 -6.30
N ALA A 63 18.72 16.45 -6.97
CA ALA A 63 19.33 17.68 -6.51
C ALA A 63 19.88 18.50 -7.69
N ASN A 64 19.52 19.78 -7.74
CA ASN A 64 20.05 20.75 -8.70
C ASN A 64 19.99 20.29 -10.17
N GLY A 65 18.86 19.70 -10.57
CA GLY A 65 18.64 19.20 -11.94
C GLY A 65 19.32 17.86 -12.25
N LYS A 66 19.92 17.20 -11.26
CA LYS A 66 20.52 15.87 -11.38
C LYS A 66 19.73 14.84 -10.59
N VAL A 67 19.85 13.58 -11.00
CA VAL A 67 19.23 12.44 -10.31
C VAL A 67 20.29 11.37 -10.08
N TYR A 68 20.35 10.86 -8.85
CA TYR A 68 21.24 9.79 -8.44
C TYR A 68 20.40 8.60 -7.99
N TYR A 69 20.91 7.38 -8.21
CA TYR A 69 20.21 6.16 -7.83
C TYR A 69 21.11 5.23 -7.02
N GLN A 70 20.54 4.60 -6.00
CA GLN A 70 21.17 3.52 -5.25
C GLN A 70 20.11 2.52 -4.78
N ARG A 71 20.56 1.30 -4.46
CA ARG A 71 19.70 0.29 -3.83
C ARG A 71 20.48 -0.57 -2.85
N ARG A 72 19.79 -1.04 -1.81
CA ARG A 72 20.30 -2.06 -0.89
C ARG A 72 19.23 -3.08 -0.55
N PHE A 73 19.65 -4.27 -0.19
CA PHE A 73 18.75 -5.28 0.34
C PHE A 73 18.47 -5.00 1.81
N LEU A 74 17.21 -5.10 2.22
CA LEU A 74 16.85 -5.00 3.62
C LEU A 74 17.44 -6.21 4.36
N LYS A 75 18.40 -5.98 5.27
CA LYS A 75 19.08 -7.03 6.04
C LYS A 75 18.25 -7.50 7.23
N SER A 76 17.00 -7.88 6.95
CA SER A 76 16.07 -8.44 7.92
C SER A 76 16.58 -9.79 8.47
N ASN A 77 15.96 -10.28 9.54
CA ASN A 77 16.29 -11.61 10.05
C ASN A 77 15.87 -12.69 9.04
N THR A 78 14.73 -12.54 8.37
CA THR A 78 14.31 -13.40 7.26
C THR A 78 15.39 -13.47 6.18
N TYR A 79 15.90 -12.33 5.73
CA TYR A 79 16.97 -12.26 4.74
C TYR A 79 18.22 -13.03 5.20
N LYS A 80 18.69 -12.76 6.42
CA LYS A 80 19.89 -13.39 6.99
C LYS A 80 19.74 -14.92 7.12
N CYS A 81 18.62 -15.37 7.69
CA CYS A 81 18.32 -16.79 7.88
C CYS A 81 18.24 -17.54 6.54
N ASN A 82 17.57 -16.96 5.54
CA ASN A 82 17.44 -17.57 4.23
C ASN A 82 18.81 -17.71 3.53
N LEU A 83 19.65 -16.67 3.58
CA LEU A 83 20.99 -16.71 2.99
C LEU A 83 21.91 -17.71 3.68
N GLU A 84 21.91 -17.75 5.02
CA GLU A 84 22.71 -18.71 5.79
C GLU A 84 22.32 -20.15 5.46
N ALA A 85 21.02 -20.43 5.39
CA ALA A 85 20.49 -21.75 5.05
C ALA A 85 20.57 -22.10 3.56
N LYS A 86 20.87 -21.12 2.69
CA LYS A 86 20.84 -21.24 1.21
C LYS A 86 19.52 -21.79 0.67
N ARG A 87 18.42 -21.46 1.35
CA ARG A 87 17.04 -21.84 1.01
C ARG A 87 16.05 -20.95 1.79
N ILE A 88 14.81 -20.89 1.35
CA ILE A 88 13.73 -20.20 2.07
C ILE A 88 13.36 -21.02 3.33
N VAL A 89 13.60 -20.46 4.52
CA VAL A 89 13.37 -21.10 5.83
C VAL A 89 12.30 -20.45 6.68
N ILE A 90 11.83 -19.27 6.27
CA ILE A 90 10.72 -18.55 6.89
C ILE A 90 9.60 -18.45 5.86
N SER A 91 8.38 -18.77 6.29
CA SER A 91 7.20 -18.66 5.43
C SER A 91 6.82 -17.20 5.23
N GLU A 92 6.43 -16.87 4.01
CA GLU A 92 5.92 -15.56 3.60
C GLU A 92 4.41 -15.66 3.29
N PHE A 93 3.86 -14.66 2.62
CA PHE A 93 2.43 -14.55 2.32
C PHE A 93 1.92 -15.72 1.46
N GLY A 94 2.57 -16.00 0.32
CA GLY A 94 2.21 -17.06 -0.63
C GLY A 94 3.22 -18.21 -0.73
N THR A 95 4.28 -18.19 0.07
CA THR A 95 5.36 -19.19 0.01
C THR A 95 5.63 -19.78 1.38
N ARG A 96 5.55 -21.09 1.47
CA ARG A 96 5.91 -21.81 2.70
C ARG A 96 7.41 -22.03 2.80
N ALA A 97 7.93 -21.98 4.03
CA ALA A 97 9.29 -22.41 4.32
C ALA A 97 9.55 -23.84 3.81
N TYR A 98 10.70 -24.04 3.18
CA TYR A 98 11.09 -25.36 2.71
C TYR A 98 11.60 -26.20 3.89
N PRO A 99 11.36 -27.52 3.92
CA PRO A 99 11.91 -28.39 4.96
C PRO A 99 13.44 -28.51 4.84
N ASP A 100 14.11 -28.78 5.96
CA ASP A 100 15.54 -29.09 5.96
C ASP A 100 15.76 -30.52 5.41
N PRO A 101 16.48 -30.71 4.29
CA PRO A 101 16.76 -32.03 3.75
C PRO A 101 17.62 -32.92 4.67
N LYS A 102 18.37 -32.32 5.62
CA LYS A 102 19.33 -33.03 6.47
C LYS A 102 18.93 -33.10 7.96
N GLN A 103 17.79 -32.54 8.36
CA GLN A 103 17.37 -32.40 9.77
C GLN A 103 18.54 -31.97 10.70
N ASN A 104 19.36 -31.01 10.28
CA ASN A 104 20.57 -30.68 11.02
C ASN A 104 20.26 -29.79 12.23
N SER A 105 20.84 -30.15 13.39
CA SER A 105 20.71 -29.48 14.69
C SER A 105 21.07 -27.98 14.70
N LEU A 106 21.83 -27.51 13.70
CA LEU A 106 22.24 -26.12 13.57
C LEU A 106 21.06 -25.17 13.28
N MET A 107 20.08 -25.60 12.47
CA MET A 107 18.87 -24.80 12.21
C MET A 107 17.97 -24.72 13.44
N THR A 108 17.90 -25.81 14.22
CA THR A 108 17.25 -25.80 15.54
C THR A 108 17.97 -24.84 16.51
N LEU A 109 19.29 -24.73 16.42
CA LEU A 109 20.08 -23.76 17.18
C LEU A 109 19.76 -22.32 16.75
N ILE A 110 19.79 -22.03 15.43
CA ILE A 110 19.50 -20.69 14.89
C ILE A 110 18.07 -20.26 15.22
N ARG A 111 17.05 -21.13 15.05
CA ARG A 111 15.66 -20.85 15.51
C ARG A 111 15.59 -20.57 17.01
N LYS A 112 16.40 -21.25 17.82
CA LYS A 112 16.50 -20.98 19.27
C LYS A 112 17.17 -19.63 19.58
N PHE A 113 18.12 -19.19 18.76
CA PHE A 113 18.84 -17.92 18.93
C PHE A 113 18.05 -16.71 18.39
N THR A 114 17.31 -16.86 17.28
CA THR A 114 16.53 -15.77 16.69
C THR A 114 15.13 -15.65 17.29
N LYS A 115 14.57 -16.71 17.90
CA LYS A 115 13.19 -16.79 18.47
C LYS A 115 12.04 -16.41 17.51
N GLU A 116 12.34 -16.01 16.28
CA GLU A 116 11.38 -15.47 15.33
C GLU A 116 10.93 -16.54 14.35
N GLU A 117 9.66 -16.93 14.49
CA GLU A 117 8.99 -17.89 13.60
C GLU A 117 8.16 -17.21 12.51
N LYS A 118 7.99 -15.88 12.61
CA LYS A 118 7.23 -15.05 11.67
C LYS A 118 8.18 -14.20 10.84
N THR A 119 7.76 -13.90 9.61
CA THR A 119 8.53 -13.04 8.72
C THR A 119 8.70 -11.63 9.28
N ASP A 120 9.92 -11.12 9.15
CA ASP A 120 10.23 -9.70 9.34
C ASP A 120 10.65 -9.03 8.01
N ASN A 121 10.33 -9.67 6.88
CA ASN A 121 10.49 -9.08 5.56
C ASN A 121 9.54 -7.89 5.42
N CYS A 122 10.07 -6.74 5.02
CA CYS A 122 9.30 -5.51 4.85
C CYS A 122 9.34 -4.99 3.41
N PRO A 123 8.67 -5.63 2.43
CA PRO A 123 8.83 -5.30 1.01
C PRO A 123 7.76 -4.35 0.45
N ILE A 124 6.87 -3.77 1.27
CA ILE A 124 5.66 -3.11 0.76
C ILE A 124 5.83 -1.59 0.64
N SER A 125 6.16 -0.91 1.74
CA SER A 125 6.14 0.56 1.77
C SER A 125 7.28 1.12 2.61
N ILE A 126 7.37 2.45 2.62
CA ILE A 126 8.27 3.23 3.46
C ILE A 126 7.42 4.19 4.28
N VAL A 127 7.58 4.14 5.60
CA VAL A 127 6.88 5.01 6.55
C VAL A 127 7.90 5.79 7.38
N ARG A 128 7.44 6.88 7.99
CA ARG A 128 8.27 7.79 8.78
C ARG A 128 7.69 7.90 10.18
N ILE A 129 8.54 7.89 11.21
CA ILE A 129 8.13 8.21 12.58
C ILE A 129 9.11 9.25 13.10
N GLY A 130 8.64 10.50 13.27
CA GLY A 130 9.52 11.63 13.53
C GLY A 130 10.47 11.85 12.36
N ASN A 131 11.79 11.69 12.54
CA ASN A 131 12.78 11.80 11.46
C ASN A 131 13.32 10.46 10.97
N ASP A 132 12.90 9.36 11.60
CA ASP A 132 13.37 8.03 11.25
C ASP A 132 12.52 7.43 10.11
N LEU A 133 13.19 6.77 9.16
CA LEU A 133 12.57 6.08 8.03
C LEU A 133 12.53 4.58 8.29
N PHE A 134 11.41 3.95 7.93
CA PHE A 134 11.16 2.54 8.15
C PHE A 134 10.65 1.86 6.89
N ALA A 135 11.18 0.67 6.60
CA ALA A 135 10.56 -0.27 5.69
C ALA A 135 9.39 -0.96 6.41
N SER A 136 8.24 -1.10 5.73
CA SER A 136 7.04 -1.74 6.28
C SER A 136 6.48 -2.86 5.38
N SER A 137 5.73 -3.74 6.01
CA SER A 137 4.82 -4.73 5.41
C SER A 137 3.48 -4.68 6.14
N GLU A 138 2.65 -5.71 6.00
CA GLU A 138 1.38 -5.88 6.74
C GLU A 138 1.55 -6.75 8.00
N THR A 139 2.72 -6.66 8.64
CA THR A 139 3.02 -7.32 9.92
C THR A 139 3.12 -6.28 11.04
N ASN A 140 3.49 -6.71 12.25
CA ASN A 140 3.81 -5.81 13.36
C ASN A 140 5.25 -5.28 13.32
N ILE A 141 6.08 -5.68 12.36
CA ILE A 141 7.50 -5.32 12.33
C ILE A 141 7.75 -4.16 11.36
N LEU A 142 8.53 -3.19 11.81
CA LEU A 142 9.08 -2.10 11.00
C LEU A 142 10.61 -2.12 11.11
N HIS A 143 11.32 -2.08 9.98
CA HIS A 143 12.79 -2.01 9.97
C HIS A 143 13.26 -0.60 9.70
N ARG A 144 13.97 0.01 10.65
CA ARG A 144 14.59 1.32 10.43
C ARG A 144 15.76 1.18 9.46
N PHE A 145 15.96 2.18 8.63
CA PHE A 145 17.13 2.26 7.76
C PHE A 145 17.70 3.68 7.71
N ASP A 146 18.98 3.80 7.36
CA ASP A 146 19.62 5.09 7.15
C ASP A 146 19.18 5.71 5.82
N GLY A 147 18.59 6.90 5.85
CA GLY A 147 18.07 7.56 4.65
C GLY A 147 19.13 7.97 3.62
N LYS A 148 20.41 8.00 3.99
CA LYS A 148 21.51 8.34 3.07
C LYS A 148 22.17 7.10 2.48
N THR A 149 22.40 6.05 3.27
CA THR A 149 23.14 4.85 2.83
C THR A 149 22.24 3.67 2.48
N LEU A 150 20.98 3.69 2.92
CA LEU A 150 20.03 2.57 2.92
C LEU A 150 20.48 1.37 3.78
N GLU A 151 21.43 1.58 4.69
CA GLU A 151 21.84 0.54 5.62
C GLU A 151 20.69 0.19 6.57
N THR A 152 20.41 -1.11 6.71
CA THR A 152 19.40 -1.60 7.66
C THR A 152 19.92 -1.45 9.08
N LEU A 153 19.14 -0.80 9.93
CA LEU A 153 19.47 -0.51 11.31
C LEU A 153 18.68 -1.46 12.23
N GLU A 154 18.17 -0.97 13.37
CA GLU A 154 17.29 -1.75 14.23
C GLU A 154 15.87 -1.85 13.66
N LYS A 155 15.13 -2.85 14.15
CA LYS A 155 13.69 -2.95 13.94
C LYS A 155 12.93 -2.61 15.20
N ILE A 156 11.66 -2.24 15.03
CA ILE A 156 10.70 -2.11 16.11
C ILE A 156 9.54 -3.09 15.90
N ASP A 157 8.98 -3.52 17.01
CA ASP A 157 7.78 -4.34 17.06
C ASP A 157 6.63 -3.47 17.57
N ILE A 158 5.66 -3.18 16.71
CA ILE A 158 4.48 -2.38 17.03
C ILE A 158 3.75 -2.99 18.24
N HIS A 159 3.71 -4.31 18.35
CA HIS A 159 3.02 -5.02 19.44
C HIS A 159 3.62 -4.71 20.83
N GLN A 160 4.93 -4.40 20.87
CA GLN A 160 5.63 -4.04 22.11
C GLN A 160 5.40 -2.58 22.51
N ILE A 161 4.92 -1.74 21.59
CA ILE A 161 4.57 -0.34 21.85
C ILE A 161 3.08 -0.24 22.21
N ILE A 162 2.24 -0.94 21.46
CA ILE A 162 0.78 -0.94 21.56
C ILE A 162 0.26 -2.33 21.18
N GLN A 163 -0.82 -2.82 21.79
CA GLN A 163 -1.32 -4.19 21.61
C GLN A 163 -1.99 -4.44 20.24
N VAL A 164 -1.23 -4.22 19.16
CA VAL A 164 -1.61 -4.44 17.76
C VAL A 164 -0.68 -5.51 17.20
N ASN A 165 -1.24 -6.54 16.59
CA ASN A 165 -0.51 -7.71 16.13
C ASN A 165 -0.17 -7.69 14.64
N GLN A 166 -0.88 -6.88 13.86
CA GLN A 166 -0.69 -6.61 12.43
C GLN A 166 -1.16 -5.18 12.16
N ALA A 167 -0.51 -4.46 11.26
CA ALA A 167 -0.92 -3.13 10.85
C ALA A 167 -0.79 -2.99 9.33
N THR A 168 -1.55 -2.08 8.73
CA THR A 168 -1.44 -1.84 7.29
C THR A 168 -0.11 -1.16 6.93
N ALA A 169 0.32 -1.30 5.68
CA ALA A 169 1.50 -0.61 5.16
C ALA A 169 1.19 0.82 4.63
N LYS A 170 -0.10 1.17 4.50
CA LYS A 170 -0.60 2.46 4.02
C LYS A 170 -1.05 3.30 5.22
N VAL A 171 -0.25 4.31 5.55
CA VAL A 171 -0.43 5.16 6.74
C VAL A 171 -0.85 6.58 6.35
N HIS A 172 -1.45 7.29 7.28
CA HIS A 172 -1.72 8.73 7.16
C HIS A 172 -0.86 9.53 8.15
N TYR A 173 -0.65 10.80 7.84
CA TYR A 173 0.03 11.74 8.75
C TYR A 173 -0.90 12.93 9.02
N ASP A 174 -0.96 13.38 10.27
CA ASP A 174 -1.61 14.66 10.58
C ASP A 174 -0.67 15.85 10.35
N ASP A 175 -1.19 17.07 10.54
CA ASP A 175 -0.43 18.32 10.36
C ASP A 175 0.78 18.44 11.31
N HIS A 176 0.88 17.59 12.34
CA HIS A 176 2.02 17.52 13.26
C HIS A 176 3.02 16.43 12.87
N GLY A 177 2.77 15.70 11.78
CA GLY A 177 3.61 14.59 11.32
C GLY A 177 3.50 13.33 12.17
N VAL A 178 2.44 13.21 12.99
CA VAL A 178 2.17 11.97 13.73
C VAL A 178 1.61 10.94 12.77
N LEU A 179 2.13 9.72 12.83
CA LEU A 179 1.68 8.61 12.00
C LEU A 179 0.38 8.04 12.57
N HIS A 180 -0.64 7.91 11.74
CA HIS A 180 -1.91 7.24 12.02
C HIS A 180 -1.97 5.95 11.22
N ASN A 181 -2.40 4.85 11.84
CA ASN A 181 -2.52 3.56 11.17
C ASN A 181 -3.70 2.74 11.71
N LEU A 182 -4.12 1.77 10.90
CA LEU A 182 -5.11 0.76 11.21
C LEU A 182 -4.43 -0.60 11.30
N GLY A 183 -4.91 -1.44 12.20
CA GLY A 183 -4.39 -2.79 12.37
C GLY A 183 -5.37 -3.70 13.07
N TYR A 184 -4.87 -4.87 13.48
CA TYR A 184 -5.64 -5.90 14.15
C TYR A 184 -5.05 -6.17 15.52
N SER A 185 -5.91 -6.31 16.53
CA SER A 185 -5.56 -6.99 17.76
C SER A 185 -6.24 -8.36 17.79
N TYR A 186 -5.47 -9.41 18.07
CA TYR A 186 -5.96 -10.77 18.28
C TYR A 186 -5.22 -11.44 19.44
N GLY A 187 -5.91 -12.32 20.17
CA GLY A 187 -5.38 -12.93 21.40
C GLY A 187 -6.50 -13.32 22.37
N VAL A 188 -6.40 -12.88 23.63
CA VAL A 188 -7.44 -13.13 24.63
C VAL A 188 -8.63 -12.21 24.36
N GLY A 189 -9.73 -12.78 23.85
CA GLY A 189 -10.96 -12.04 23.54
C GLY A 189 -11.31 -12.09 22.05
N THR A 190 -12.29 -11.27 21.65
CA THR A 190 -12.69 -11.13 20.25
C THR A 190 -11.67 -10.28 19.49
N PRO A 191 -11.28 -10.66 18.24
CA PRO A 191 -10.46 -9.79 17.41
C PRO A 191 -11.08 -8.41 17.23
N LYS A 192 -10.25 -7.39 17.11
CA LYS A 192 -10.67 -5.99 16.90
C LYS A 192 -9.86 -5.36 15.79
N TYR A 193 -10.46 -4.42 15.08
CA TYR A 193 -9.72 -3.43 14.31
C TYR A 193 -9.25 -2.32 15.25
N CYS A 194 -7.97 -1.97 15.20
CA CYS A 194 -7.36 -0.97 16.07
C CYS A 194 -6.90 0.22 15.25
N LEU A 195 -7.47 1.40 15.52
CA LEU A 195 -6.95 2.67 15.04
C LEU A 195 -5.98 3.22 16.08
N PHE A 196 -4.78 3.59 15.64
CA PHE A 196 -3.73 4.04 16.55
C PHE A 196 -2.78 5.04 15.91
N THR A 197 -2.01 5.71 16.77
CA THR A 197 -0.92 6.57 16.37
C THR A 197 0.43 6.02 16.79
N LEU A 198 1.48 6.41 16.06
CA LEU A 198 2.88 6.25 16.46
C LEU A 198 3.61 7.59 16.33
N SER A 199 4.43 7.91 17.32
CA SER A 199 5.23 9.13 17.34
C SER A 199 6.61 8.88 17.96
N SER A 200 7.56 9.79 17.74
CA SER A 200 8.81 9.78 18.50
C SER A 200 8.53 10.14 19.95
N GLY A 201 9.07 9.36 20.89
CA GLY A 201 8.92 9.64 22.31
C GLY A 201 9.61 10.93 22.71
N SER A 202 8.99 11.70 23.62
CA SER A 202 9.65 12.86 24.24
C SER A 202 10.74 12.37 25.21
N GLN A 203 11.97 12.83 25.03
CA GLN A 203 13.03 12.68 26.04
C GLN A 203 12.76 13.60 27.24
N SER A 204 11.65 13.41 27.95
CA SER A 204 11.35 14.14 29.19
C SER A 204 11.71 13.27 30.40
N ARG A 205 12.92 13.54 30.92
CA ARG A 205 13.47 13.28 32.26
C ARG A 205 12.85 12.14 33.07
N GLY A 206 13.59 11.03 33.10
CA GLY A 206 13.47 9.99 34.11
C GLY A 206 12.87 8.70 33.56
N ASP A 207 13.72 7.89 32.92
CA ASP A 207 13.51 6.45 32.81
C ASP A 207 12.47 5.93 31.79
N SER A 208 12.55 6.36 30.52
CA SER A 208 11.99 5.55 29.42
C SER A 208 13.05 5.25 28.34
N SER A 209 13.40 3.99 28.22
CA SER A 209 14.27 3.43 27.17
C SER A 209 13.59 3.33 25.80
N GLN A 210 12.33 3.75 25.70
CA GLN A 210 11.48 3.51 24.54
C GLN A 210 11.46 4.75 23.62
N LYS A 211 12.15 4.64 22.48
CA LYS A 211 12.33 5.72 21.48
C LYS A 211 11.02 6.17 20.80
N TYR A 212 10.01 5.30 20.75
CA TYR A 212 8.74 5.57 20.09
C TYR A 212 7.58 5.28 21.03
N THR A 213 6.52 6.08 20.93
CA THR A 213 5.29 5.92 21.72
C THR A 213 4.12 5.67 20.78
N GLY A 214 3.08 4.99 21.28
CA GLY A 214 1.85 4.76 20.55
C GLY A 214 0.62 5.03 21.40
N HIS A 215 -0.46 5.47 20.75
CA HIS A 215 -1.74 5.72 21.40
C HIS A 215 -2.87 5.03 20.64
N LEU A 216 -3.65 4.20 21.36
CA LEU A 216 -4.84 3.55 20.82
C LEU A 216 -5.97 4.57 20.77
N ILE A 217 -6.44 4.91 19.57
CA ILE A 217 -7.56 5.82 19.37
C ILE A 217 -8.88 5.06 19.53
N SER A 218 -8.98 3.89 18.91
CA SER A 218 -10.21 3.09 18.93
C SER A 218 -9.92 1.61 18.73
N ALA A 219 -10.76 0.77 19.34
CA ALA A 219 -10.80 -0.67 19.12
C ALA A 219 -12.22 -1.08 18.75
N ILE A 220 -12.41 -1.47 17.50
CA ILE A 220 -13.70 -1.67 16.86
C ILE A 220 -13.95 -3.16 16.70
N ASP A 221 -15.16 -3.59 17.05
CA ASP A 221 -15.57 -4.98 16.89
C ASP A 221 -15.59 -5.39 15.42
N VAL A 222 -14.96 -6.54 15.14
CA VAL A 222 -15.11 -7.20 13.85
C VAL A 222 -16.54 -7.73 13.70
N ALA A 223 -17.14 -7.63 12.52
CA ALA A 223 -18.50 -8.15 12.33
C ALA A 223 -18.57 -9.68 12.47
N ASN A 224 -17.48 -10.38 12.14
CA ASN A 224 -17.36 -11.82 12.30
C ASN A 224 -16.02 -12.20 12.95
N THR A 225 -16.09 -12.65 14.21
CA THR A 225 -14.93 -13.05 15.03
C THR A 225 -14.02 -14.10 14.37
N PHE A 226 -14.58 -14.98 13.53
CA PHE A 226 -13.83 -16.05 12.88
C PHE A 226 -13.43 -15.72 11.44
N HIS A 227 -13.95 -14.62 10.89
CA HIS A 227 -13.72 -14.16 9.53
C HIS A 227 -13.56 -12.63 9.48
N PRO A 228 -12.61 -12.04 10.24
CA PRO A 228 -12.34 -10.61 10.12
C PRO A 228 -11.89 -10.27 8.70
N SER A 229 -12.25 -9.09 8.23
CA SER A 229 -11.94 -8.65 6.88
C SER A 229 -10.45 -8.36 6.72
N TYR A 230 -9.88 -8.63 5.56
CA TYR A 230 -8.56 -8.14 5.14
C TYR A 230 -8.63 -6.66 4.78
N ILE A 231 -7.76 -5.83 5.37
CA ILE A 231 -7.74 -4.38 5.17
C ILE A 231 -6.32 -3.95 4.79
N HIS A 232 -6.18 -3.39 3.60
CA HIS A 232 -4.91 -2.88 3.08
C HIS A 232 -4.72 -1.37 3.29
N SER A 233 -5.81 -0.60 3.30
CA SER A 233 -5.80 0.84 3.50
C SER A 233 -7.07 1.33 4.22
N PHE A 234 -6.97 2.52 4.79
CA PHE A 234 -8.06 3.29 5.36
C PHE A 234 -7.92 4.74 4.89
N ALA A 235 -8.92 5.57 5.14
CA ALA A 235 -8.89 6.99 4.86
C ALA A 235 -8.96 7.81 6.15
N MET A 236 -8.43 9.03 6.07
CA MET A 236 -8.48 10.02 7.13
C MET A 236 -8.95 11.35 6.55
N THR A 237 -10.02 11.90 7.12
CA THR A 237 -10.52 13.26 6.87
C THR A 237 -10.12 14.18 8.02
N GLU A 238 -10.50 15.45 8.00
CA GLU A 238 -10.25 16.37 9.11
C GLU A 238 -10.77 15.83 10.46
N ASN A 239 -11.97 15.24 10.49
CA ASN A 239 -12.65 14.83 11.72
C ASN A 239 -12.91 13.32 11.82
N TYR A 240 -12.75 12.53 10.75
CA TYR A 240 -13.10 11.11 10.73
C TYR A 240 -12.03 10.19 10.15
N TYR A 241 -11.92 8.98 10.69
CA TYR A 241 -11.33 7.83 10.00
C TYR A 241 -12.43 7.05 9.28
N VAL A 242 -12.13 6.53 8.10
CA VAL A 242 -13.04 5.67 7.34
C VAL A 242 -12.32 4.43 6.84
N PHE A 243 -12.86 3.25 7.07
CA PHE A 243 -12.36 2.00 6.47
C PHE A 243 -13.52 1.07 6.12
N LEU A 244 -13.20 0.00 5.37
CA LEU A 244 -14.20 -0.92 4.85
C LEU A 244 -13.98 -2.33 5.42
N GLU A 245 -15.03 -2.91 5.99
CA GLU A 245 -15.14 -4.37 6.06
C GLU A 245 -15.62 -4.88 4.71
N GLN A 246 -14.84 -5.78 4.13
CA GLN A 246 -15.04 -6.32 2.79
C GLN A 246 -15.04 -7.87 2.75
N PRO A 247 -15.54 -8.46 1.65
CA PRO A 247 -15.77 -9.90 1.53
C PRO A 247 -14.52 -10.78 1.44
N TYR A 248 -13.34 -10.17 1.38
CA TYR A 248 -12.08 -10.91 1.49
C TYR A 248 -11.68 -10.96 2.95
N VAL A 249 -11.71 -12.16 3.54
CA VAL A 249 -11.65 -12.36 5.00
C VAL A 249 -10.55 -13.35 5.38
N ILE A 250 -10.05 -13.21 6.61
CA ILE A 250 -9.09 -14.12 7.23
C ILE A 250 -9.86 -15.23 7.94
N ASN A 251 -9.68 -16.48 7.52
CA ASN A 251 -10.24 -17.63 8.22
C ASN A 251 -9.37 -17.95 9.45
N VAL A 252 -9.85 -17.57 10.64
CA VAL A 252 -9.10 -17.71 11.90
C VAL A 252 -8.82 -19.17 12.25
N TRP A 253 -9.67 -20.11 11.84
CA TRP A 253 -9.45 -21.54 12.08
C TRP A 253 -8.31 -22.09 11.22
N ASP A 254 -8.21 -21.64 9.97
CA ASP A 254 -7.11 -22.01 9.10
C ASP A 254 -5.79 -21.39 9.56
N VAL A 255 -5.81 -20.14 10.04
CA VAL A 255 -4.64 -19.54 10.71
C VAL A 255 -4.21 -20.36 11.93
N ALA A 256 -5.16 -20.73 12.81
CA ALA A 256 -4.85 -21.52 14.00
C ALA A 256 -4.33 -22.93 13.66
N ALA A 257 -4.79 -23.51 12.56
CA ALA A 257 -4.38 -24.83 12.09
C ALA A 257 -3.20 -24.79 11.08
N ALA A 258 -2.65 -23.62 10.77
CA ALA A 258 -1.73 -23.42 9.64
C ALA A 258 -0.49 -24.31 9.70
N GLU A 259 0.10 -24.51 10.88
CA GLU A 259 1.28 -25.37 11.03
C GLU A 259 0.95 -26.85 10.71
N VAL A 260 -0.17 -27.36 11.23
CA VAL A 260 -0.61 -28.75 11.05
C VAL A 260 -1.11 -29.00 9.63
N LYS A 261 -1.93 -28.08 9.10
CA LYS A 261 -2.46 -28.12 7.73
C LYS A 261 -1.44 -27.72 6.67
N LYS A 262 -0.27 -27.22 7.08
CA LYS A 262 0.83 -26.78 6.22
C LYS A 262 0.44 -25.60 5.31
N LEU A 263 -0.38 -24.68 5.81
CA LEU A 263 -0.87 -23.52 5.07
C LEU A 263 0.11 -22.33 5.15
N ASN A 264 0.10 -21.48 4.12
CA ASN A 264 0.64 -20.11 4.16
C ASN A 264 -0.49 -19.07 4.40
N MET A 265 -0.18 -17.77 4.37
CA MET A 265 -1.17 -16.74 4.72
C MET A 265 -2.26 -16.57 3.66
N ILE A 266 -1.92 -16.59 2.36
CA ILE A 266 -2.92 -16.42 1.29
C ILE A 266 -3.93 -17.58 1.27
N GLU A 267 -3.52 -18.79 1.65
CA GLU A 267 -4.42 -19.95 1.82
C GLU A 267 -5.35 -19.83 3.03
N CYS A 268 -5.05 -18.93 3.98
CA CYS A 268 -5.93 -18.60 5.10
C CYS A 268 -6.91 -17.47 4.76
N LEU A 269 -6.83 -16.90 3.56
CA LEU A 269 -7.73 -15.84 3.09
C LEU A 269 -8.78 -16.43 2.14
N GLU A 270 -10.03 -16.03 2.30
CA GLU A 270 -11.14 -16.50 1.47
C GLU A 270 -12.06 -15.37 1.02
N TRP A 271 -12.68 -15.56 -0.15
CA TRP A 271 -13.70 -14.64 -0.67
C TRP A 271 -15.11 -15.13 -0.33
N ARG A 272 -15.86 -14.31 0.40
CA ARG A 272 -17.18 -14.64 0.94
C ARG A 272 -18.29 -13.85 0.27
N LYS A 273 -18.90 -14.44 -0.76
CA LYS A 273 -19.96 -13.81 -1.57
C LYS A 273 -21.20 -13.42 -0.76
N ASP A 274 -21.41 -14.02 0.41
CA ASP A 274 -22.47 -13.72 1.36
C ASP A 274 -22.21 -12.46 2.21
N CYS A 275 -20.96 -11.98 2.26
CA CYS A 275 -20.59 -10.76 2.95
C CYS A 275 -20.85 -9.53 2.07
N ARG A 276 -21.45 -8.49 2.66
CA ARG A 276 -21.57 -7.16 2.04
C ARG A 276 -20.41 -6.27 2.46
N VAL A 277 -20.08 -5.28 1.63
CA VAL A 277 -19.13 -4.24 2.02
C VAL A 277 -19.81 -3.29 3.02
N ARG A 278 -19.14 -3.04 4.15
CA ARG A 278 -19.58 -2.10 5.18
C ARG A 278 -18.52 -1.03 5.40
N PHE A 279 -18.93 0.24 5.42
CA PHE A 279 -18.05 1.34 5.79
C PHE A 279 -18.20 1.61 7.29
N HIS A 280 -17.06 1.74 7.97
CA HIS A 280 -16.95 2.22 9.33
C HIS A 280 -16.50 3.68 9.31
N ILE A 281 -17.14 4.52 10.11
CA ILE A 281 -16.76 5.93 10.29
C ILE A 281 -16.53 6.18 11.77
N ILE A 282 -15.34 6.68 12.10
CA ILE A 282 -14.88 6.86 13.48
C ILE A 282 -14.48 8.31 13.66
N ASP A 283 -15.10 8.97 14.61
CA ASP A 283 -14.77 10.34 15.00
C ASP A 283 -13.36 10.37 15.60
N ARG A 284 -12.45 11.15 14.98
CA ARG A 284 -11.03 11.23 15.33
C ARG A 284 -10.82 11.79 16.74
N LYS A 285 -11.70 12.66 17.20
CA LYS A 285 -11.58 13.36 18.48
C LYS A 285 -12.01 12.48 19.66
N THR A 286 -13.06 11.70 19.47
CA THR A 286 -13.67 10.87 20.51
C THR A 286 -13.28 9.41 20.42
N GLY A 287 -12.75 8.96 19.29
CA GLY A 287 -12.44 7.55 19.01
C GLY A 287 -13.68 6.67 18.86
N LYS A 288 -14.88 7.25 18.77
CA LYS A 288 -16.15 6.50 18.70
C LYS A 288 -16.59 6.29 17.26
N GLU A 289 -17.04 5.08 16.96
CA GLU A 289 -17.76 4.80 15.72
C GLU A 289 -19.11 5.52 15.74
N ILE A 290 -19.51 6.13 14.63
CA ILE A 290 -20.82 6.76 14.53
C ILE A 290 -21.92 5.69 14.55
N ASN A 291 -23.09 6.03 15.10
CA ASN A 291 -24.18 5.08 15.37
C ASN A 291 -25.02 4.75 14.11
N SER A 292 -24.36 4.58 12.96
CA SER A 292 -24.97 4.33 11.66
C SER A 292 -24.18 3.29 10.89
N LYS A 293 -24.89 2.41 10.19
CA LYS A 293 -24.30 1.34 9.37
C LYS A 293 -24.44 1.69 7.90
N TYR A 294 -23.31 1.86 7.24
CA TYR A 294 -23.24 2.16 5.81
C TYR A 294 -22.92 0.88 5.06
N ILE A 295 -23.91 0.35 4.36
CA ILE A 295 -23.83 -0.95 3.69
C ILE A 295 -23.89 -0.71 2.19
N TYR A 296 -22.94 -1.27 1.46
CA TYR A 296 -23.02 -1.24 0.01
C TYR A 296 -24.10 -2.21 -0.49
N GLU A 297 -24.98 -1.71 -1.36
CA GLU A 297 -26.19 -2.44 -1.75
C GLU A 297 -25.97 -3.38 -2.94
N THR A 298 -24.91 -3.19 -3.72
CA THR A 298 -24.71 -3.93 -4.98
C THR A 298 -23.74 -5.10 -4.85
N MET A 299 -23.18 -5.57 -5.97
CA MET A 299 -22.23 -6.68 -5.98
C MET A 299 -21.00 -6.37 -5.13
N PRO A 300 -20.54 -7.33 -4.30
CA PRO A 300 -19.34 -7.16 -3.50
C PRO A 300 -18.12 -6.76 -4.35
N PHE A 301 -17.16 -6.07 -3.73
CA PHE A 301 -15.89 -5.70 -4.34
C PHE A 301 -14.74 -5.81 -3.33
N LEU A 302 -13.51 -5.90 -3.85
CA LEU A 302 -12.27 -5.77 -3.10
C LEU A 302 -11.72 -4.36 -3.29
N CYS A 303 -11.43 -3.66 -2.21
CA CYS A 303 -10.65 -2.42 -2.18
C CYS A 303 -9.26 -2.72 -1.62
N VAL A 304 -8.24 -2.28 -2.37
CA VAL A 304 -6.84 -2.31 -1.91
C VAL A 304 -6.43 -0.90 -1.55
N ASN A 305 -6.53 0.06 -2.47
CA ASN A 305 -6.15 1.45 -2.23
C ASN A 305 -7.35 2.41 -2.27
N ILE A 306 -7.48 3.19 -1.20
CA ILE A 306 -8.32 4.39 -1.16
C ILE A 306 -7.50 5.57 -1.69
N GLY A 307 -8.09 6.41 -2.54
CA GLY A 307 -7.40 7.55 -3.11
C GLY A 307 -7.45 8.79 -2.23
N ASN A 308 -8.65 9.18 -1.78
CA ASN A 308 -8.82 10.25 -0.78
C ASN A 308 -10.21 10.17 -0.14
N ALA A 309 -10.39 10.83 1.00
CA ALA A 309 -11.70 11.13 1.56
C ALA A 309 -11.73 12.56 2.08
N TYR A 310 -12.90 13.19 2.09
CA TYR A 310 -13.07 14.54 2.65
C TYR A 310 -14.49 14.79 3.12
N GLU A 311 -14.65 15.83 3.95
CA GLU A 311 -15.94 16.26 4.46
C GLU A 311 -16.55 17.38 3.60
N MET A 312 -17.85 17.31 3.34
CA MET A 312 -18.60 18.32 2.60
C MET A 312 -20.08 18.32 3.01
N ASP A 313 -20.56 19.45 3.51
CA ASP A 313 -21.96 19.69 3.89
C ASP A 313 -22.61 18.55 4.68
N GLY A 314 -21.95 18.08 5.75
CA GLY A 314 -22.47 16.98 6.59
C GLY A 314 -22.34 15.58 5.99
N HIS A 315 -21.54 15.42 4.93
CA HIS A 315 -21.24 14.13 4.30
C HIS A 315 -19.73 13.89 4.29
N ILE A 316 -19.33 12.63 4.26
CA ILE A 316 -17.99 12.22 3.82
C ILE A 316 -18.09 11.79 2.36
N VAL A 317 -17.24 12.34 1.50
CA VAL A 317 -16.99 11.83 0.15
C VAL A 317 -15.72 10.99 0.19
N ILE A 318 -15.76 9.77 -0.34
CA ILE A 318 -14.60 8.86 -0.40
C ILE A 318 -14.45 8.28 -1.80
N ASP A 319 -13.23 8.36 -2.33
CA ASP A 319 -12.88 7.85 -3.65
C ASP A 319 -11.87 6.71 -3.52
N LEU A 320 -12.16 5.56 -4.12
CA LEU A 320 -11.35 4.35 -3.97
C LEU A 320 -11.31 3.47 -5.22
N SER A 321 -10.22 2.74 -5.38
CA SER A 321 -10.03 1.73 -6.43
C SER A 321 -10.67 0.41 -6.01
N THR A 322 -11.50 -0.17 -6.88
CA THR A 322 -12.24 -1.41 -6.59
C THR A 322 -12.01 -2.48 -7.63
N PHE A 323 -11.80 -3.72 -7.18
CA PHE A 323 -11.80 -4.92 -7.99
C PHE A 323 -13.09 -5.68 -7.76
N ARG A 324 -13.57 -6.40 -8.78
CA ARG A 324 -14.79 -7.20 -8.68
C ARG A 324 -14.71 -8.25 -7.56
N ASP A 325 -13.54 -8.84 -7.39
CA ASP A 325 -13.25 -9.87 -6.40
C ASP A 325 -11.73 -9.94 -6.12
N ASN A 326 -11.28 -10.98 -5.44
CA ASN A 326 -9.89 -11.20 -5.08
C ASN A 326 -9.01 -11.80 -6.21
N GLU A 327 -9.52 -11.95 -7.44
CA GLU A 327 -8.74 -12.48 -8.57
C GLU A 327 -7.43 -11.71 -8.78
N VAL A 328 -7.44 -10.39 -8.53
CA VAL A 328 -6.24 -9.54 -8.66
C VAL A 328 -5.06 -10.06 -7.83
N LEU A 329 -5.32 -10.57 -6.63
CA LEU A 329 -4.27 -11.11 -5.76
C LEU A 329 -3.72 -12.42 -6.32
N SER A 330 -4.58 -13.28 -6.86
CA SER A 330 -4.17 -14.50 -7.56
C SER A 330 -3.32 -14.20 -8.81
N ARG A 331 -3.51 -13.04 -9.48
CA ARG A 331 -2.68 -12.66 -10.63
C ARG A 331 -1.23 -12.33 -10.26
N TYR A 332 -0.93 -12.08 -8.98
CA TYR A 332 0.43 -11.84 -8.49
C TYR A 332 1.23 -13.09 -8.14
N PHE A 333 0.69 -14.30 -8.33
CA PHE A 333 1.51 -15.51 -8.31
C PHE A 333 2.56 -15.45 -9.42
N MET A 334 3.79 -15.81 -9.08
CA MET A 334 4.95 -15.77 -9.98
C MET A 334 4.74 -16.62 -11.24
N THR A 335 3.94 -17.69 -11.18
CA THR A 335 3.54 -18.48 -12.36
C THR A 335 2.74 -17.68 -13.38
N ASN A 336 1.96 -16.69 -12.93
CA ASN A 336 1.18 -15.80 -13.80
C ASN A 336 2.02 -14.63 -14.32
N LEU A 337 3.07 -14.25 -13.58
CA LEU A 337 3.97 -13.13 -13.91
C LEU A 337 5.17 -13.55 -14.77
N ALA A 338 5.57 -14.83 -14.69
CA ALA A 338 6.73 -15.41 -15.35
C ALA A 338 6.32 -16.50 -16.36
N PHE A 339 6.15 -16.12 -17.62
CA PHE A 339 5.72 -16.98 -18.74
C PHE A 339 6.64 -18.18 -19.05
N ASP A 340 7.83 -18.26 -18.45
CA ASP A 340 8.84 -19.30 -18.74
C ASP A 340 8.96 -20.40 -17.64
N ILE A 341 8.07 -20.44 -16.66
CA ILE A 341 7.99 -21.58 -15.73
C ILE A 341 7.23 -22.72 -16.43
N PRO A 342 7.80 -23.94 -16.57
CA PRO A 342 7.07 -25.07 -17.12
C PRO A 342 5.77 -25.33 -16.33
N GLY A 343 4.62 -25.16 -16.98
CA GLY A 343 3.29 -25.29 -16.36
C GLY A 343 2.56 -23.97 -16.08
N ALA A 344 3.15 -22.81 -16.39
CA ALA A 344 2.44 -21.53 -16.38
C ALA A 344 1.37 -21.50 -17.49
N THR A 345 0.10 -21.27 -17.14
CA THR A 345 -0.97 -21.04 -18.10
C THR A 345 -1.03 -19.54 -18.42
N SER A 346 -1.08 -19.20 -19.72
CA SER A 346 -1.20 -17.81 -20.20
C SER A 346 -2.63 -17.26 -20.09
N GLU A 347 -3.47 -17.79 -19.21
CA GLU A 347 -4.89 -17.47 -19.23
C GLU A 347 -5.24 -16.36 -18.24
N GLY A 348 -5.15 -15.11 -18.70
CA GLY A 348 -6.00 -14.01 -18.23
C GLY A 348 -5.28 -12.70 -17.95
N ASN A 349 -5.88 -11.62 -18.43
CA ASN A 349 -5.48 -10.25 -18.12
C ASN A 349 -5.62 -9.96 -16.61
N PHE A 350 -4.89 -8.96 -16.12
CA PHE A 350 -5.18 -8.40 -14.80
C PHE A 350 -6.63 -7.88 -14.77
N PRO A 351 -7.43 -8.20 -13.74
CA PRO A 351 -8.78 -7.68 -13.65
C PRO A 351 -8.72 -6.15 -13.53
N PRO A 352 -9.56 -5.41 -14.27
CA PRO A 352 -9.52 -3.95 -14.25
C PRO A 352 -10.02 -3.43 -12.89
N ALA A 353 -9.27 -2.49 -12.32
CA ALA A 353 -9.70 -1.72 -11.17
C ALA A 353 -10.66 -0.60 -11.59
N THR A 354 -11.81 -0.48 -10.96
CA THR A 354 -12.78 0.60 -11.18
C THR A 354 -12.65 1.66 -10.10
N TYR A 355 -12.44 2.92 -10.48
CA TYR A 355 -12.38 4.04 -9.54
C TYR A 355 -13.78 4.58 -9.22
N ARG A 356 -14.16 4.56 -7.95
CA ARG A 356 -15.52 4.81 -7.48
C ARG A 356 -15.56 5.86 -6.39
N ARG A 357 -16.58 6.73 -6.46
CA ARG A 357 -16.95 7.69 -5.43
C ARG A 357 -18.16 7.20 -4.63
N PHE A 358 -18.04 7.24 -3.31
CA PHE A 358 -19.13 7.02 -2.37
C PHE A 358 -19.36 8.28 -1.54
N VAL A 359 -20.59 8.46 -1.05
CA VAL A 359 -20.99 9.60 -0.23
C VAL A 359 -21.70 9.07 1.00
N LEU A 360 -21.21 9.41 2.18
CA LEU A 360 -21.65 8.90 3.48
C LEU A 360 -22.22 10.06 4.30
N PRO A 361 -23.56 10.21 4.38
CA PRO A 361 -24.20 11.23 5.22
C PRO A 361 -23.92 10.98 6.70
N LEU A 362 -23.47 12.01 7.44
CA LEU A 362 -23.08 11.88 8.85
C LEU A 362 -24.25 12.05 9.82
N ASP A 363 -25.20 12.93 9.50
CA ASP A 363 -26.37 13.21 10.34
C ASP A 363 -27.60 12.46 9.82
N LEU A 364 -28.04 11.45 10.60
CA LEU A 364 -29.28 10.71 10.34
C LEU A 364 -30.42 11.11 11.30
N GLU A 365 -30.19 12.05 12.23
CA GLU A 365 -31.15 12.41 13.27
C GLU A 365 -32.24 13.40 12.79
N GLY A 366 -32.16 13.82 11.52
CA GLY A 366 -33.17 14.64 10.84
C GLY A 366 -34.49 13.91 10.50
N GLN A 367 -35.47 14.67 10.01
CA GLN A 367 -36.82 14.24 9.58
C GLN A 367 -36.84 13.29 8.36
N SER A 368 -35.75 12.60 8.05
CA SER A 368 -35.63 11.78 6.85
C SER A 368 -36.49 10.52 6.95
N SER A 369 -37.26 10.25 5.91
CA SER A 369 -38.11 9.07 5.81
C SER A 369 -37.34 7.87 5.26
N ILE A 370 -37.72 6.66 5.67
CA ILE A 370 -37.19 5.42 5.06
C ILE A 370 -37.45 5.46 3.54
N GLY A 371 -36.42 5.14 2.75
CA GLY A 371 -36.45 5.16 1.29
C GLY A 371 -35.97 6.46 0.66
N GLU A 372 -35.71 7.51 1.45
CA GLU A 372 -35.18 8.77 0.92
C GLU A 372 -33.68 8.70 0.64
N ASN A 373 -33.25 9.38 -0.42
CA ASN A 373 -31.84 9.66 -0.67
C ASN A 373 -31.38 10.79 0.24
N LEU A 374 -30.39 10.49 1.07
CA LEU A 374 -29.84 11.41 2.06
C LEU A 374 -28.79 12.35 1.48
N ILE A 375 -28.32 12.11 0.26
CA ILE A 375 -27.39 13.01 -0.43
C ILE A 375 -28.18 14.23 -0.88
N THR A 376 -27.96 15.34 -0.17
CA THR A 376 -28.67 16.61 -0.36
C THR A 376 -27.79 17.70 -0.99
N THR A 377 -26.50 17.42 -1.18
CA THR A 377 -25.53 18.36 -1.73
C THR A 377 -24.75 17.77 -2.90
N GLY A 378 -24.19 18.67 -3.71
CA GLY A 378 -23.35 18.35 -4.85
C GLY A 378 -24.13 17.72 -6.00
N ASN A 379 -23.68 17.97 -7.23
CA ASN A 379 -24.17 17.24 -8.39
C ASN A 379 -23.51 15.84 -8.42
N LEU A 380 -23.78 15.03 -7.41
CA LEU A 380 -23.17 13.71 -7.19
C LEU A 380 -24.15 12.61 -7.65
N HIS A 381 -23.64 11.61 -8.37
CA HIS A 381 -24.48 10.52 -8.91
C HIS A 381 -24.58 9.30 -7.99
N ALA A 382 -23.83 9.26 -6.87
CA ALA A 382 -23.99 8.23 -5.85
C ALA A 382 -25.34 8.40 -5.12
N LEU A 383 -25.84 7.33 -4.51
CA LEU A 383 -27.05 7.33 -3.69
C LEU A 383 -26.72 6.83 -2.28
N ALA A 384 -27.37 7.42 -1.28
CA ALA A 384 -27.33 6.95 0.10
C ALA A 384 -28.76 6.86 0.62
N ILE A 385 -29.36 5.67 0.56
CA ILE A 385 -30.77 5.46 0.86
C ILE A 385 -30.94 4.99 2.31
N LEU A 386 -31.74 5.70 3.11
CA LEU A 386 -32.06 5.28 4.47
C LEU A 386 -32.99 4.05 4.43
N SER A 387 -32.48 2.86 4.77
CA SER A 387 -33.25 1.61 4.73
C SER A 387 -33.90 1.25 6.06
N SER A 388 -33.32 1.71 7.17
CA SER A 388 -33.92 1.67 8.52
C SER A 388 -33.31 2.77 9.39
N LYS A 389 -33.77 2.91 10.65
CA LYS A 389 -33.39 4.01 11.56
C LYS A 389 -31.88 4.33 11.63
N SER A 390 -31.01 3.35 11.40
CA SER A 390 -29.55 3.54 11.45
C SER A 390 -28.82 2.75 10.37
N VAL A 391 -29.49 2.39 9.28
CA VAL A 391 -28.87 1.68 8.16
C VAL A 391 -29.06 2.47 6.88
N VAL A 392 -27.94 2.76 6.22
CA VAL A 392 -27.88 3.49 4.96
C VAL A 392 -27.33 2.54 3.89
N ASN A 393 -28.12 2.31 2.86
CA ASN A 393 -27.73 1.50 1.71
C ASN A 393 -27.08 2.43 0.67
N LEU A 394 -25.82 2.16 0.35
CA LEU A 394 -25.00 2.97 -0.54
C LEU A 394 -24.98 2.38 -1.96
N THR A 395 -25.00 3.27 -2.96
CA THR A 395 -24.46 3.01 -4.29
C THR A 395 -23.19 3.83 -4.51
N SER A 396 -22.50 3.61 -5.62
CA SER A 396 -21.29 4.35 -5.99
C SER A 396 -21.46 5.04 -7.33
N ASP A 397 -20.78 6.16 -7.51
CA ASP A 397 -20.55 6.76 -8.82
C ASP A 397 -19.21 6.27 -9.40
N VAL A 398 -19.20 5.80 -10.64
CA VAL A 398 -17.94 5.47 -11.34
C VAL A 398 -17.42 6.77 -11.94
N ILE A 399 -16.28 7.25 -11.42
CA ILE A 399 -15.75 8.57 -11.75
C ILE A 399 -14.58 8.52 -12.74
N CYS A 400 -14.11 7.32 -13.10
CA CYS A 400 -13.11 7.11 -14.14
C CYS A 400 -13.56 5.99 -15.10
N ASN A 401 -13.51 6.25 -16.41
CA ASN A 401 -13.82 5.25 -17.44
C ASN A 401 -12.63 4.34 -17.78
N THR A 402 -11.42 4.73 -17.37
CA THR A 402 -10.19 3.94 -17.54
C THR A 402 -9.88 3.18 -16.25
N PRO A 403 -9.39 1.93 -16.32
CA PRO A 403 -8.92 1.22 -15.14
C PRO A 403 -7.87 2.05 -14.38
N PHE A 404 -8.03 2.15 -13.06
CA PHE A 404 -7.25 3.09 -12.25
C PHE A 404 -6.87 2.45 -10.92
N GLU A 405 -5.59 2.50 -10.58
CA GLU A 405 -5.08 2.02 -9.29
C GLU A 405 -3.83 2.78 -8.84
N LEU A 406 -3.32 2.43 -7.65
CA LEU A 406 -2.23 3.11 -6.96
C LEU A 406 -2.45 4.62 -6.93
N PRO A 407 -3.63 5.08 -6.44
CA PRO A 407 -3.97 6.49 -6.39
C PRO A 407 -2.96 7.26 -5.53
N THR A 408 -2.57 8.43 -6.02
CA THR A 408 -1.82 9.44 -5.30
C THR A 408 -2.40 10.82 -5.61
N ILE A 409 -2.24 11.76 -4.70
CA ILE A 409 -2.77 13.12 -4.81
C ILE A 409 -1.68 14.11 -4.42
N ASN A 410 -1.95 15.40 -4.60
CA ASN A 410 -1.20 16.42 -3.89
C ASN A 410 -1.50 16.31 -2.38
N THR A 411 -0.49 15.95 -1.58
CA THR A 411 -0.65 15.67 -0.14
C THR A 411 -1.17 16.85 0.67
N LYS A 412 -1.10 18.09 0.16
CA LYS A 412 -1.76 19.26 0.77
C LYS A 412 -3.29 19.11 0.86
N PHE A 413 -3.86 18.22 0.05
CA PHE A 413 -5.29 17.94 -0.06
C PHE A 413 -5.67 16.56 0.52
N ASP A 414 -4.74 15.86 1.18
CA ASP A 414 -5.08 14.63 1.92
C ASP A 414 -6.11 14.95 3.02
N GLY A 415 -7.20 14.19 3.04
CA GLY A 415 -8.32 14.43 3.95
C GLY A 415 -9.19 15.65 3.62
N LYS A 416 -8.93 16.35 2.51
CA LYS A 416 -9.59 17.61 2.12
C LYS A 416 -10.19 17.50 0.72
N ARG A 417 -11.17 18.37 0.42
CA ARG A 417 -11.78 18.44 -0.90
C ARG A 417 -10.70 18.73 -1.94
N TYR A 418 -10.68 17.94 -3.00
CA TYR A 418 -9.61 17.90 -4.00
C TYR A 418 -10.20 17.69 -5.39
N LYS A 419 -9.42 18.00 -6.43
CA LYS A 419 -9.83 17.95 -7.83
C LYS A 419 -9.05 16.93 -8.66
N TYR A 420 -7.79 16.64 -8.31
CA TYR A 420 -6.92 15.78 -9.12
C TYR A 420 -6.38 14.58 -8.36
N VAL A 421 -6.49 13.41 -8.98
CA VAL A 421 -5.82 12.18 -8.54
C VAL A 421 -4.98 11.62 -9.69
N TYR A 422 -3.81 11.07 -9.34
CA TYR A 422 -2.90 10.40 -10.26
C TYR A 422 -2.80 8.93 -9.91
N GLY A 423 -2.46 8.07 -10.85
CA GLY A 423 -2.32 6.64 -10.60
C GLY A 423 -1.72 5.90 -11.77
N VAL A 424 -1.85 4.58 -11.75
CA VAL A 424 -1.49 3.68 -12.83
C VAL A 424 -2.74 3.06 -13.45
N THR A 425 -2.66 2.67 -14.71
CA THR A 425 -3.70 1.85 -15.35
C THR A 425 -3.24 0.41 -15.55
N PHE A 426 -4.20 -0.52 -15.50
CA PHE A 426 -4.05 -1.91 -15.91
C PHE A 426 -4.90 -2.10 -17.17
N GLN A 427 -4.27 -2.08 -18.35
CA GLN A 427 -5.01 -2.23 -19.61
C GLN A 427 -5.43 -3.68 -19.88
N SER A 428 -6.32 -3.87 -20.85
CA SER A 428 -6.94 -5.14 -21.27
C SER A 428 -6.01 -6.08 -22.06
N GLU A 429 -4.71 -5.82 -22.05
CA GLU A 429 -3.65 -6.74 -22.50
C GLU A 429 -2.88 -7.17 -21.26
N PRO A 430 -2.15 -8.31 -21.24
CA PRO A 430 -1.56 -8.84 -20.02
C PRO A 430 -0.34 -8.02 -19.57
N LYS A 431 -0.55 -6.76 -19.17
CA LYS A 431 0.47 -5.79 -18.78
C LYS A 431 0.11 -5.21 -17.41
N PHE A 432 0.92 -5.55 -16.41
CA PHE A 432 0.90 -4.94 -15.09
C PHE A 432 1.36 -3.47 -15.17
N ALA A 433 0.57 -2.51 -14.69
CA ALA A 433 0.88 -1.07 -14.66
C ALA A 433 1.41 -0.53 -16.01
N SER A 434 0.52 -0.30 -16.98
CA SER A 434 0.86 0.01 -18.39
C SER A 434 0.96 1.50 -18.73
N SER A 435 0.39 2.38 -17.90
CA SER A 435 0.42 3.83 -18.13
C SER A 435 0.29 4.57 -16.80
N LEU A 436 0.68 5.85 -16.81
CA LEU A 436 0.35 6.81 -15.75
C LEU A 436 -0.90 7.58 -16.17
N ILE A 437 -1.81 7.80 -15.23
CA ILE A 437 -3.07 8.50 -15.47
C ILE A 437 -3.24 9.65 -14.48
N LYS A 438 -3.78 10.77 -14.97
CA LYS A 438 -4.35 11.84 -14.17
C LYS A 438 -5.85 11.85 -14.39
N LEU A 439 -6.62 12.01 -13.33
CA LEU A 439 -8.07 12.15 -13.35
C LEU A 439 -8.48 13.46 -12.66
N ASP A 440 -9.29 14.24 -13.36
CA ASP A 440 -10.12 15.29 -12.78
C ASP A 440 -11.39 14.65 -12.21
N VAL A 441 -11.55 14.66 -10.89
CA VAL A 441 -12.65 13.94 -10.21
C VAL A 441 -13.96 14.70 -10.18
N GLU A 442 -13.96 15.98 -10.59
CA GLU A 442 -15.17 16.77 -10.75
C GLU A 442 -15.72 16.63 -12.17
N ASP A 443 -14.84 16.83 -13.16
CA ASP A 443 -15.22 16.81 -14.58
C ASP A 443 -15.16 15.40 -15.20
N LYS A 444 -14.66 14.40 -14.44
CA LYS A 444 -14.45 12.99 -14.86
C LYS A 444 -13.61 12.85 -16.12
N PHE A 445 -12.71 13.79 -16.35
CA PHE A 445 -11.82 13.82 -17.49
C PHE A 445 -10.44 13.27 -17.09
N SER A 446 -9.89 12.36 -17.90
CA SER A 446 -8.58 11.77 -17.65
C SER A 446 -7.59 12.03 -18.79
N ARG A 447 -6.30 12.02 -18.43
CA ARG A 447 -5.17 12.06 -19.36
C ARG A 447 -4.17 10.99 -19.00
N GLU A 448 -3.56 10.36 -19.99
CA GLU A 448 -2.59 9.28 -19.79
C GLU A 448 -1.25 9.60 -20.44
N TRP A 449 -0.18 9.24 -19.73
CA TRP A 449 1.15 9.04 -20.31
C TRP A 449 1.39 7.54 -20.48
N LYS A 450 1.82 7.12 -21.66
CA LYS A 450 2.16 5.72 -21.96
C LYS A 450 3.29 5.63 -22.96
N GLU A 451 4.10 4.59 -22.83
CA GLU A 451 5.13 4.24 -23.80
C GLU A 451 5.14 2.72 -23.99
N GLU A 452 5.41 2.29 -25.23
CA GLU A 452 5.51 0.88 -25.56
C GLU A 452 6.62 0.18 -24.75
N ASP A 453 6.26 -1.00 -24.22
CA ASP A 453 7.07 -1.87 -23.38
C ASP A 453 7.67 -1.21 -22.14
N CYS A 454 7.05 -0.12 -21.68
CA CYS A 454 7.39 0.59 -20.45
C CYS A 454 6.34 0.37 -19.37
N PHE A 455 6.79 0.21 -18.13
CA PHE A 455 5.98 -0.19 -16.97
C PHE A 455 6.30 0.71 -15.78
N PRO A 456 5.53 1.80 -15.57
CA PRO A 456 5.77 2.74 -14.47
C PRO A 456 5.51 2.16 -13.07
N SER A 457 6.18 2.73 -12.07
CA SER A 457 5.85 2.60 -10.65
C SER A 457 4.58 3.34 -10.27
N GLU A 458 4.13 3.17 -9.01
CA GLU A 458 3.22 4.15 -8.40
C GLU A 458 3.82 5.56 -8.60
N PRO A 459 3.06 6.50 -9.15
CA PRO A 459 3.54 7.86 -9.32
C PRO A 459 3.61 8.60 -7.98
N THR A 460 4.43 9.62 -7.90
CA THR A 460 4.51 10.52 -6.74
C THR A 460 4.39 11.96 -7.22
N PHE A 461 3.36 12.67 -6.74
CA PHE A 461 3.18 14.09 -7.05
C PHE A 461 4.03 14.96 -6.11
N ILE A 462 4.71 15.96 -6.68
CA ILE A 462 5.53 16.91 -5.93
C ILE A 462 5.11 18.31 -6.35
N ALA A 463 4.46 19.02 -5.42
CA ALA A 463 4.00 20.37 -5.63
C ALA A 463 5.17 21.34 -5.87
N ARG A 464 5.01 22.26 -6.82
CA ARG A 464 5.94 23.37 -6.99
C ARG A 464 5.90 24.24 -5.73
N PRO A 465 7.06 24.67 -5.19
CA PRO A 465 7.08 25.69 -4.13
C PRO A 465 6.38 26.97 -4.60
N GLY A 466 5.35 27.40 -3.86
CA GLY A 466 4.53 28.56 -4.23
C GLY A 466 3.56 28.33 -5.40
N GLY A 467 3.31 27.08 -5.79
CA GLY A 467 2.38 26.78 -6.90
C GLY A 467 0.95 27.27 -6.65
N GLU A 468 0.26 27.63 -7.73
CA GLU A 468 -1.03 28.35 -7.69
C GLU A 468 -2.26 27.43 -7.80
N SER A 469 -2.10 26.21 -8.32
CA SER A 469 -3.17 25.22 -8.45
C SER A 469 -2.78 23.88 -7.83
N GLU A 470 -3.79 23.04 -7.56
CA GLU A 470 -3.61 21.71 -6.95
C GLU A 470 -2.65 20.80 -7.73
N ASP A 471 -2.64 20.93 -9.07
CA ASP A 471 -1.81 20.18 -10.01
C ASP A 471 -0.54 20.94 -10.48
N ASP A 472 -0.22 22.10 -9.89
CA ASP A 472 1.02 22.83 -10.19
C ASP A 472 2.22 22.17 -9.49
N GLY A 473 2.90 21.32 -10.25
CA GLY A 473 4.01 20.52 -9.78
C GLY A 473 4.44 19.52 -10.83
N VAL A 474 5.10 18.47 -10.39
CA VAL A 474 5.53 17.37 -11.24
C VAL A 474 5.04 16.03 -10.71
N LEU A 475 4.87 15.08 -11.62
CA LEU A 475 4.67 13.67 -11.29
C LEU A 475 5.97 12.92 -11.58
N ILE A 476 6.49 12.17 -10.61
CA ILE A 476 7.68 11.34 -10.80
C ILE A 476 7.36 9.86 -10.63
N ALA A 477 7.95 9.01 -11.45
CA ALA A 477 7.81 7.55 -11.38
C ALA A 477 9.07 6.88 -11.92
N SER A 478 9.48 5.75 -11.33
CA SER A 478 10.47 4.89 -11.97
C SER A 478 9.79 4.12 -13.10
N VAL A 479 10.48 3.92 -14.21
CA VAL A 479 9.93 3.20 -15.37
C VAL A 479 10.85 2.07 -15.73
N ASN A 480 10.26 0.86 -15.69
CA ASN A 480 10.88 -0.36 -16.12
C ASN A 480 10.57 -0.65 -17.59
N THR A 481 11.39 -1.48 -18.21
CA THR A 481 11.20 -1.87 -19.61
C THR A 481 11.42 -3.36 -19.81
N THR A 482 10.59 -4.00 -20.64
CA THR A 482 10.86 -5.38 -21.06
C THR A 482 11.76 -5.47 -22.29
N ASP A 483 12.02 -4.35 -22.96
CA ASP A 483 12.96 -4.23 -24.07
C ASP A 483 14.41 -4.25 -23.55
N ASP A 484 15.29 -5.02 -24.19
CA ASP A 484 16.71 -5.14 -23.83
C ASP A 484 17.55 -3.97 -24.35
N GLU A 485 17.05 -3.22 -25.34
CA GLU A 485 17.71 -2.03 -25.88
C GLU A 485 17.40 -0.76 -25.06
N LYS A 486 16.35 -0.79 -24.24
CA LYS A 486 15.95 0.34 -23.39
C LYS A 486 16.54 0.23 -21.99
N LEU A 487 16.95 1.38 -21.45
CA LEU A 487 17.37 1.51 -20.06
C LEU A 487 16.17 1.83 -19.16
N CYS A 488 16.24 1.44 -17.88
CA CYS A 488 15.32 1.94 -16.86
C CYS A 488 15.60 3.44 -16.61
N TYR A 489 14.57 4.19 -16.26
CA TYR A 489 14.70 5.62 -16.01
C TYR A 489 13.75 6.11 -14.91
N LEU A 490 14.09 7.26 -14.31
CA LEU A 490 13.14 8.07 -13.56
C LEU A 490 12.48 9.05 -14.54
N LEU A 491 11.15 9.00 -14.65
CA LEU A 491 10.34 9.89 -15.46
C LEU A 491 9.91 11.11 -14.65
N VAL A 492 9.88 12.28 -15.28
CA VAL A 492 9.30 13.52 -14.73
C VAL A 492 8.27 14.07 -15.72
N LEU A 493 7.00 14.13 -15.29
CA LEU A 493 5.89 14.69 -16.05
C LEU A 493 5.42 16.01 -15.43
N ASP A 494 4.91 16.90 -16.27
CA ASP A 494 4.16 18.07 -15.80
C ASP A 494 2.83 17.62 -15.15
N GLY A 495 2.60 18.04 -13.91
CA GLY A 495 1.42 17.63 -13.14
C GLY A 495 0.10 18.11 -13.74
N LYS A 496 0.12 19.17 -14.56
CA LYS A 496 -1.05 19.73 -15.21
C LYS A 496 -1.35 19.04 -16.53
N THR A 497 -0.36 18.95 -17.42
CA THR A 497 -0.56 18.50 -18.81
C THR A 497 -0.35 16.99 -19.00
N MET A 498 0.34 16.31 -18.08
CA MET A 498 0.89 14.95 -18.24
C MET A 498 1.92 14.83 -19.38
N GLU A 499 2.45 15.95 -19.86
CA GLU A 499 3.54 15.95 -20.84
C GLU A 499 4.87 15.70 -20.16
N GLU A 500 5.78 15.05 -20.89
CA GLU A 500 7.10 14.72 -20.38
C GLU A 500 8.00 15.96 -20.30
N ILE A 501 8.58 16.19 -19.13
CA ILE A 501 9.56 17.25 -18.89
C ILE A 501 10.98 16.70 -19.09
N ALA A 502 11.27 15.55 -18.48
CA ALA A 502 12.60 14.97 -18.47
C ALA A 502 12.61 13.49 -18.07
N ARG A 503 13.75 12.83 -18.34
CA ARG A 503 14.09 11.48 -17.87
C ARG A 503 15.51 11.45 -17.33
N ALA A 504 15.74 10.61 -16.33
CA ALA A 504 17.08 10.24 -15.87
C ALA A 504 17.31 8.75 -16.09
N TYR A 505 18.17 8.39 -17.05
CA TYR A 505 18.47 7.01 -17.41
C TYR A 505 19.57 6.39 -16.57
N PHE A 506 19.42 5.12 -16.20
CA PHE A 506 20.40 4.37 -15.42
C PHE A 506 20.85 3.10 -16.16
N LYS A 507 22.17 2.86 -16.20
CA LYS A 507 22.77 1.66 -16.81
C LYS A 507 22.72 0.43 -15.89
N VAL A 508 21.61 0.29 -15.18
CA VAL A 508 21.34 -0.81 -14.26
C VAL A 508 19.86 -1.15 -14.35
N TRP A 509 19.54 -2.41 -14.10
CA TRP A 509 18.14 -2.80 -13.91
C TRP A 509 17.58 -2.18 -12.63
N ILE A 510 16.36 -1.67 -12.65
CA ILE A 510 15.64 -1.18 -11.47
C ILE A 510 14.55 -2.22 -11.16
N PRO A 511 14.47 -2.83 -9.96
CA PRO A 511 13.42 -3.82 -9.70
C PRO A 511 12.05 -3.14 -9.55
N LYS A 512 10.97 -3.83 -9.95
CA LYS A 512 9.63 -3.32 -9.76
C LYS A 512 9.33 -3.18 -8.26
N ASP A 513 8.71 -2.08 -7.90
CA ASP A 513 8.34 -1.75 -6.52
C ASP A 513 6.82 -1.65 -6.32
N LEU A 514 6.44 -1.45 -5.07
CA LEU A 514 5.05 -1.24 -4.64
C LEU A 514 4.84 0.23 -4.29
N HIS A 515 5.31 0.65 -3.11
CA HIS A 515 5.09 2.00 -2.60
C HIS A 515 6.38 2.71 -2.21
N GLY A 516 6.26 4.02 -2.03
CA GLY A 516 7.38 4.87 -1.67
C GLY A 516 6.98 6.11 -0.87
N LEU A 517 7.99 6.89 -0.54
CA LEU A 517 7.87 8.17 0.16
C LEU A 517 8.84 9.16 -0.47
N PHE A 518 8.34 10.34 -0.82
CA PHE A 518 9.20 11.47 -1.17
C PHE A 518 9.43 12.36 0.05
N VAL A 519 10.68 12.70 0.32
CA VAL A 519 11.08 13.63 1.38
C VAL A 519 11.81 14.80 0.73
N SER A 520 11.21 15.98 0.78
CA SER A 520 11.86 17.22 0.31
C SER A 520 13.06 17.58 1.18
N ASP A 521 14.09 18.16 0.56
CA ASP A 521 15.27 18.69 1.24
C ASP A 521 14.99 19.97 2.07
#